data_AF-A0A564Q656-F1
#
_entry.id   AF-A0A564Q656-F1
#
_cell.length_a   1.000
_cell.length_b   1.000
_cell.length_c   1.000
_cell.angle_alpha   90.00
_cell.angle_beta   90.00
_cell.angle_gamma   90.00
#
_symmetry.space_group_name_H-M   'P 1'
#
loop_
_entity.id
_entity.type
_entity.pdbx_description
1 polymer ?
#
loop_
_entity_poly.entity_id
_entity_poly.type
_entity_poly.pdbx_seq_one_letter_code
_entity_poly.pdbx_strand_id
1 'polypeptide(L)'
;MEEGSSVHIACDLQEKIMDKVLLLYLIGKAKEEGNLGVTKLMKLTFLTEQRMAEDRVKGFNYWFYKWRYGPFTQEIYDDLDCLMQNELITERGGIELTDRGLEFLNEIRGLLDENTIILKYIDGIAEEYGSIELNALIDRVDEIEPLGRKKIKDLLIGEHILSKLSDLEADRVFEIDDEWLETLDLLLNKEEYESLKEGMESARITPSRKVTTADL
;
A
#
# COMPACT_ATOMS: atom_id res chain seq x y z
N MET A 1 -23.26 -16.44 -17.48
CA MET A 1 -22.04 -15.66 -17.79
C MET A 1 -21.92 -14.45 -16.85
N GLU A 2 -22.24 -14.59 -15.56
CA GLU A 2 -22.19 -13.48 -14.59
C GLU A 2 -21.14 -13.70 -13.48
N GLU A 3 -20.77 -14.96 -13.18
CA GLU A 3 -19.77 -15.29 -12.15
C GLU A 3 -18.36 -14.77 -12.49
N GLY A 4 -17.97 -14.73 -13.76
CA GLY A 4 -16.64 -14.25 -14.17
C GLY A 4 -16.43 -12.74 -14.03
N SER A 5 -17.50 -11.93 -14.07
CA SER A 5 -17.38 -10.47 -13.95
C SER A 5 -17.28 -10.03 -12.49
N SER A 6 -17.96 -10.71 -11.57
CA SER A 6 -17.94 -10.37 -10.14
C SER A 6 -16.60 -10.74 -9.48
N VAL A 7 -16.02 -11.88 -9.86
CA VAL A 7 -14.72 -12.35 -9.33
C VAL A 7 -13.57 -11.43 -9.78
N HIS A 8 -13.59 -10.97 -11.03
CA HIS A 8 -12.58 -10.04 -11.54
C HIS A 8 -12.61 -8.67 -10.83
N ILE A 9 -13.80 -8.18 -10.46
CA ILE A 9 -13.95 -6.90 -9.75
C ILE A 9 -13.46 -7.03 -8.29
N ALA A 10 -13.80 -8.12 -7.61
CA ALA A 10 -13.33 -8.37 -6.24
C ALA A 10 -11.80 -8.52 -6.16
N CYS A 11 -11.21 -9.22 -7.12
CA CYS A 11 -9.76 -9.39 -7.20
C CYS A 11 -9.02 -8.05 -7.44
N ASP A 12 -9.59 -7.16 -8.27
CA ASP A 12 -9.05 -5.81 -8.52
C ASP A 12 -9.15 -4.89 -7.29
N LEU A 13 -10.22 -5.03 -6.49
CA LEU A 13 -10.38 -4.29 -5.24
C LEU A 13 -9.36 -4.73 -4.18
N GLN A 14 -9.20 -6.04 -3.99
CA GLN A 14 -8.24 -6.60 -3.03
C GLN A 14 -6.80 -6.17 -3.35
N GLU A 15 -6.39 -6.23 -4.62
CA GLU A 15 -5.06 -5.77 -5.04
C GLU A 15 -4.88 -4.26 -4.75
N LYS A 16 -5.89 -3.43 -5.02
CA LYS A 16 -5.86 -1.99 -4.72
C LYS A 16 -5.79 -1.66 -3.23
N ILE A 17 -6.46 -2.45 -2.39
CA ILE A 17 -6.39 -2.31 -0.93
C ILE A 17 -5.00 -2.71 -0.45
N MET A 18 -4.48 -3.83 -0.95
CA MET A 18 -3.16 -4.33 -0.63
C MET A 18 -2.07 -3.31 -0.99
N ASP A 19 -2.14 -2.71 -2.18
CA ASP A 19 -1.20 -1.69 -2.64
C ASP A 19 -1.18 -0.48 -1.69
N LYS A 20 -2.35 0.03 -1.27
CA LYS A 20 -2.46 1.15 -0.31
C LYS A 20 -1.90 0.80 1.06
N VAL A 21 -2.19 -0.40 1.56
CA VAL A 21 -1.68 -0.87 2.86
C VAL A 21 -0.15 -0.98 2.84
N LEU A 22 0.41 -1.62 1.81
CA LEU A 22 1.85 -1.78 1.66
C LEU A 22 2.54 -0.44 1.42
N LEU A 23 1.92 0.47 0.66
CA LEU A 23 2.45 1.81 0.41
C LEU A 23 2.48 2.64 1.69
N LEU A 24 1.40 2.61 2.48
CA LEU A 24 1.32 3.29 3.78
C LEU A 24 2.38 2.73 4.75
N TYR A 25 2.56 1.41 4.79
CA TYR A 25 3.61 0.76 5.58
C TYR A 25 5.01 1.22 5.15
N LEU A 26 5.29 1.25 3.84
CA LEU A 26 6.57 1.75 3.30
C LEU A 26 6.81 3.22 3.66
N ILE A 27 5.80 4.09 3.58
CA ILE A 27 5.90 5.49 4.01
C ILE A 27 6.27 5.57 5.50
N GLY A 28 5.65 4.73 6.35
CA GLY A 28 5.97 4.64 7.77
C GLY A 28 7.42 4.24 8.03
N LYS A 29 8.00 3.36 7.21
CA LYS A 29 9.38 2.86 7.35
C LYS A 29 10.44 3.77 6.75
N ALA A 30 10.13 4.47 5.66
CA ALA A 30 11.07 5.34 4.98
C ALA A 30 11.32 6.68 5.71
N LYS A 31 10.58 6.98 6.80
CA LYS A 31 10.56 8.29 7.47
C LYS A 31 11.83 8.66 8.26
N GLU A 32 12.79 7.75 8.45
CA GLU A 32 13.87 8.02 9.41
C GLU A 32 14.97 8.96 8.90
N GLU A 33 15.16 9.19 7.59
CA GLU A 33 16.24 10.06 7.09
C GLU A 33 15.84 10.89 5.86
N GLY A 34 15.09 11.99 6.07
CA GLY A 34 14.95 13.09 5.09
C GLY A 34 13.54 13.36 4.55
N ASN A 35 13.46 14.27 3.58
CA ASN A 35 12.22 14.66 2.90
C ASN A 35 11.83 13.60 1.85
N LEU A 36 10.84 12.76 2.16
CA LEU A 36 10.31 11.74 1.25
C LEU A 36 9.39 12.36 0.20
N GLY A 37 9.92 12.68 -0.98
CA GLY A 37 9.09 13.10 -2.12
C GLY A 37 8.54 11.93 -2.92
N VAL A 38 7.47 12.16 -3.71
CA VAL A 38 6.82 11.13 -4.55
C VAL A 38 7.81 10.37 -5.44
N THR A 39 8.80 11.06 -6.03
CA THR A 39 9.79 10.39 -6.89
C THR A 39 10.66 9.41 -6.11
N LYS A 40 11.03 9.74 -4.86
CA LYS A 40 11.80 8.83 -4.00
C LYS A 40 10.96 7.62 -3.61
N LEU A 41 9.71 7.87 -3.20
CA LEU A 41 8.75 6.81 -2.89
C LEU A 41 8.54 5.86 -4.08
N MET A 42 8.31 6.39 -5.29
CA MET A 42 8.23 5.62 -6.54
C MET A 42 9.42 4.66 -6.73
N LYS A 43 10.64 5.10 -6.39
CA LYS A 43 11.84 4.25 -6.48
C LYS A 43 11.88 3.18 -5.40
N LEU A 44 11.55 3.52 -4.17
CA LEU A 44 11.51 2.55 -3.07
C LEU A 44 10.44 1.48 -3.32
N THR A 45 9.26 1.87 -3.81
CA THR A 45 8.20 0.94 -4.19
C THR A 45 8.65 0.02 -5.33
N PHE A 46 9.22 0.58 -6.40
CA PHE A 46 9.77 -0.22 -7.50
C PHE A 46 10.83 -1.22 -7.02
N LEU A 47 11.78 -0.78 -6.21
CA LEU A 47 12.84 -1.64 -5.68
C LEU A 47 12.29 -2.77 -4.82
N THR A 48 11.26 -2.48 -4.03
CA THR A 48 10.55 -3.48 -3.23
C THR A 48 9.90 -4.51 -4.13
N GLU A 49 9.11 -4.07 -5.11
CA GLU A 49 8.41 -4.99 -6.01
C GLU A 49 9.36 -5.80 -6.87
N GLN A 50 10.47 -5.20 -7.33
CA GLN A 50 11.52 -5.91 -8.05
C GLN A 50 12.15 -7.02 -7.21
N ARG A 51 12.49 -6.73 -5.94
CA ARG A 51 13.07 -7.73 -5.02
C ARG A 51 12.08 -8.83 -4.67
N MET A 52 10.81 -8.47 -4.45
CA MET A 52 9.74 -9.44 -4.23
C MET A 52 9.57 -10.34 -5.46
N ALA A 53 9.56 -9.77 -6.68
CA ALA A 53 9.38 -10.53 -7.92
C ALA A 53 10.55 -11.49 -8.21
N GLU A 54 11.79 -11.10 -7.88
CA GLU A 54 12.97 -11.99 -7.97
C GLU A 54 12.82 -13.24 -7.10
N ASP A 55 12.22 -13.09 -5.91
CA ASP A 55 11.95 -14.17 -4.97
C ASP A 55 10.56 -14.79 -5.13
N ARG A 56 9.83 -14.44 -6.20
CA ARG A 56 8.47 -14.93 -6.50
C ARG A 56 7.48 -14.67 -5.36
N VAL A 57 7.61 -13.53 -4.70
CA VAL A 57 6.69 -13.04 -3.66
C VAL A 57 5.73 -12.04 -4.30
N LYS A 58 4.42 -12.25 -4.14
CA LYS A 58 3.39 -11.28 -4.55
C LYS A 58 3.11 -10.32 -3.39
N GLY A 59 3.35 -9.04 -3.63
CA GLY A 59 3.09 -7.94 -2.70
C GLY A 59 2.37 -6.82 -3.45
N PHE A 60 3.08 -5.74 -3.76
CA PHE A 60 2.56 -4.70 -4.67
C PHE A 60 2.11 -5.27 -6.03
N ASN A 61 1.18 -4.57 -6.69
CA ASN A 61 0.58 -4.95 -7.97
C ASN A 61 0.71 -3.88 -9.05
N TYR A 62 1.73 -3.04 -8.96
CA TYR A 62 1.88 -1.91 -9.87
C TYR A 62 2.47 -2.32 -11.23
N TRP A 63 2.11 -1.56 -12.26
CA TRP A 63 2.68 -1.69 -13.60
C TRP A 63 3.72 -0.61 -13.83
N PHE A 64 5.00 -0.99 -13.78
CA PHE A 64 6.10 -0.07 -14.01
C PHE A 64 6.53 -0.03 -15.47
N TYR A 65 6.72 1.19 -15.98
CA TYR A 65 7.33 1.43 -17.28
C TYR A 65 8.47 2.46 -17.17
N LYS A 66 9.34 2.47 -18.18
CA LYS A 66 10.46 3.40 -18.24
C LYS A 66 9.96 4.80 -18.55
N TRP A 67 10.35 5.75 -17.70
CA TRP A 67 10.15 7.17 -17.91
C TRP A 67 11.46 7.96 -17.73
N ARG A 68 11.35 9.30 -17.77
CA ARG A 68 12.49 10.24 -17.76
C ARG A 68 13.48 10.00 -16.62
N TYR A 69 12.99 9.61 -15.44
CA TYR A 69 13.81 9.39 -14.25
C TYR A 69 13.84 7.92 -13.81
N GLY A 70 13.66 6.97 -14.73
CA GLY A 70 13.64 5.54 -14.42
C GLY A 70 12.20 4.99 -14.35
N PRO A 71 11.93 3.99 -13.50
CA PRO A 71 10.61 3.36 -13.38
C PRO A 71 9.55 4.34 -12.89
N PHE A 72 8.37 4.23 -13.47
CA PHE A 72 7.22 5.07 -13.17
C PHE A 72 5.93 4.24 -13.28
N THR A 73 4.97 4.54 -12.42
CA THR A 73 3.56 4.18 -12.57
C THR A 73 2.69 5.38 -12.17
N GLN A 74 1.52 5.54 -12.79
CA GLN A 74 0.52 6.52 -12.36
C GLN A 74 -0.22 6.05 -11.10
N GLU A 75 -0.29 4.73 -10.87
CA GLU A 75 -1.09 4.11 -9.81
C GLU A 75 -0.66 4.58 -8.42
N ILE A 76 0.64 4.82 -8.20
CA ILE A 76 1.15 5.37 -6.93
C ILE A 76 0.62 6.78 -6.67
N TYR A 77 0.42 7.62 -7.69
CA TYR A 77 -0.19 8.93 -7.48
C TYR A 77 -1.65 8.79 -7.07
N ASP A 78 -2.39 7.91 -7.74
CA ASP A 78 -3.80 7.67 -7.46
C ASP A 78 -3.99 7.12 -6.02
N ASP A 79 -3.09 6.25 -5.58
CA ASP A 79 -3.07 5.73 -4.20
C ASP A 79 -2.69 6.81 -3.18
N LEU A 80 -1.69 7.64 -3.46
CA LEU A 80 -1.33 8.77 -2.59
C LEU A 80 -2.49 9.76 -2.46
N ASP A 81 -3.19 10.07 -3.54
CA ASP A 81 -4.37 10.93 -3.52
C ASP A 81 -5.47 10.33 -2.62
N CYS A 82 -5.73 9.02 -2.74
CA CYS A 82 -6.66 8.31 -1.88
C CYS A 82 -6.25 8.37 -0.39
N LEU A 83 -4.98 8.09 -0.09
CA LEU A 83 -4.45 8.15 1.28
C LEU A 83 -4.49 9.57 1.86
N MET A 84 -4.24 10.60 1.05
CA MET A 84 -4.33 12.02 1.45
C MET A 84 -5.77 12.47 1.70
N GLN A 85 -6.71 12.10 0.81
CA GLN A 85 -8.13 12.42 0.96
C GLN A 85 -8.71 11.82 2.24
N ASN A 86 -8.21 10.64 2.62
CA ASN A 86 -8.56 9.99 3.86
C ASN A 86 -7.66 10.41 5.04
N GLU A 87 -6.82 11.44 4.88
CA GLU A 87 -5.96 11.97 5.96
C GLU A 87 -5.04 10.92 6.61
N LEU A 88 -4.68 9.83 5.91
CA LEU A 88 -3.71 8.84 6.41
C LEU A 88 -2.27 9.34 6.21
N ILE A 89 -2.06 10.19 5.21
CA ILE A 89 -0.77 10.83 4.93
C ILE A 89 -0.95 12.33 4.69
N THR A 90 0.15 13.07 4.74
CA THR A 90 0.21 14.49 4.35
C THR A 90 1.48 14.79 3.57
N GLU A 91 1.49 15.88 2.81
CA GLU A 91 2.64 16.36 2.02
C GLU A 91 3.16 17.71 2.54
N ARG A 92 3.34 17.85 3.86
CA ARG A 92 3.79 19.11 4.49
C ARG A 92 5.31 19.16 4.62
N GLY A 93 5.98 19.31 3.49
CA GLY A 93 7.45 19.29 3.43
C GLY A 93 8.04 17.90 3.22
N GLY A 94 7.22 16.99 2.69
CA GLY A 94 7.51 15.58 2.43
C GLY A 94 6.26 14.74 2.70
N ILE A 95 6.20 13.57 2.07
CA ILE A 95 5.16 12.58 2.33
C ILE A 95 5.43 11.94 3.69
N GLU A 96 4.47 12.03 4.58
CA GLU A 96 4.55 11.43 5.90
C GLU A 96 3.20 10.93 6.40
N LEU A 97 3.23 9.95 7.30
CA LEU A 97 2.04 9.52 8.04
C LEU A 97 1.51 10.66 8.93
N THR A 98 0.20 10.80 8.96
CA THR A 98 -0.51 11.57 9.99
C THR A 98 -0.72 10.73 11.25
N ASP A 99 -1.29 11.33 12.30
CA ASP A 99 -1.74 10.58 13.48
C ASP A 99 -2.76 9.50 13.11
N ARG A 100 -3.71 9.79 12.20
CA ARG A 100 -4.67 8.80 11.69
C ARG A 100 -3.98 7.67 10.92
N GLY A 101 -2.95 7.98 10.12
CA GLY A 101 -2.15 6.97 9.42
C GLY A 101 -1.41 6.03 10.38
N LEU A 102 -0.88 6.59 11.47
CA LEU A 102 -0.25 5.80 12.53
C LEU A 102 -1.28 4.93 13.28
N GLU A 103 -2.45 5.48 13.60
CA GLU A 103 -3.56 4.74 14.20
C GLU A 103 -4.02 3.60 13.29
N PHE A 104 -4.21 3.85 12.00
CA PHE A 104 -4.55 2.83 11.00
C PHE A 104 -3.55 1.67 11.03
N LEU A 105 -2.25 1.95 10.95
CA LEU A 105 -1.22 0.89 10.97
C LEU A 105 -1.22 0.11 12.30
N ASN A 106 -1.59 0.75 13.41
CA ASN A 106 -1.74 0.07 14.69
C ASN A 106 -3.00 -0.81 14.74
N GLU A 107 -4.11 -0.37 14.16
CA GLU A 107 -5.36 -1.14 14.08
C GLU A 107 -5.18 -2.41 13.24
N ILE A 108 -4.42 -2.34 12.15
CA ILE A 108 -4.14 -3.49 11.27
C ILE A 108 -2.91 -4.29 11.67
N ARG A 109 -2.38 -4.08 12.88
CA ARG A 109 -1.13 -4.73 13.31
C ARG A 109 -1.20 -6.27 13.24
N GLY A 110 -2.37 -6.86 13.51
CA GLY A 110 -2.57 -8.31 13.40
C GLY A 110 -2.26 -8.81 11.99
N LEU A 111 -2.84 -8.18 10.97
CA LEU A 111 -2.57 -8.46 9.55
C LEU A 111 -1.08 -8.30 9.20
N LEU A 112 -0.44 -7.24 9.70
CA LEU A 112 0.98 -6.99 9.46
C LEU A 112 1.86 -8.06 10.11
N ASP A 113 1.53 -8.49 11.33
CA ASP A 113 2.26 -9.53 12.07
C ASP A 113 2.15 -10.90 11.35
N GLU A 114 0.99 -11.22 10.78
CA GLU A 114 0.75 -12.41 9.96
C GLU A 114 1.58 -12.40 8.66
N ASN A 115 1.83 -11.22 8.09
CA ASN A 115 2.54 -11.04 6.83
C ASN A 115 4.01 -10.60 6.99
N THR A 116 4.60 -10.75 8.19
CA THR A 116 5.96 -10.26 8.50
C THR A 116 7.05 -10.69 7.52
N ILE A 117 6.95 -11.88 6.93
CA ILE A 117 7.96 -12.36 5.98
C ILE A 117 7.99 -11.48 4.71
N ILE A 118 6.84 -11.01 4.26
CA ILE A 118 6.71 -10.16 3.09
C ILE A 118 7.09 -8.72 3.44
N LEU A 119 6.70 -8.25 4.63
CA LEU A 119 7.07 -6.92 5.10
C LEU A 119 8.58 -6.73 5.27
N LYS A 120 9.36 -7.80 5.49
CA LYS A 120 10.84 -7.75 5.50
C LYS A 120 11.44 -7.23 4.20
N TYR A 121 10.77 -7.40 3.05
CA TYR A 121 11.23 -6.82 1.79
C TYR A 121 11.13 -5.29 1.82
N ILE A 122 10.01 -4.77 2.32
CA ILE A 122 9.80 -3.34 2.51
C ILE A 122 10.80 -2.79 3.54
N ASP A 123 10.91 -3.44 4.70
CA ASP A 123 11.85 -3.03 5.75
C ASP A 123 13.28 -2.99 5.20
N GLY A 124 13.72 -4.03 4.50
CA GLY A 124 15.06 -4.09 3.91
C GLY A 124 15.31 -3.03 2.85
N ILE A 125 14.32 -2.68 2.02
CA ILE A 125 14.46 -1.59 1.04
C ILE A 125 14.49 -0.23 1.74
N ALA A 126 13.64 -0.01 2.73
CA ALA A 126 13.64 1.22 3.52
C ALA A 126 14.98 1.41 4.25
N GLU A 127 15.52 0.36 4.87
CA GLU A 127 16.82 0.40 5.54
C GLU A 127 17.99 0.63 4.56
N GLU A 128 17.99 -0.04 3.41
CA GLU A 128 19.10 0.01 2.46
C GLU A 128 19.10 1.29 1.60
N TYR A 129 17.92 1.79 1.23
CA TYR A 129 17.76 2.90 0.27
C TYR A 129 17.07 4.14 0.83
N GLY A 130 16.41 4.05 1.99
CA GLY A 130 15.60 5.14 2.56
C GLY A 130 16.41 6.40 2.88
N SER A 131 17.68 6.28 3.26
CA SER A 131 18.57 7.41 3.55
C SER A 131 19.31 7.97 2.33
N ILE A 132 19.21 7.32 1.18
CA ILE A 132 19.94 7.74 -0.02
C ILE A 132 19.31 8.99 -0.60
N GLU A 133 20.14 9.95 -0.98
CA GLU A 133 19.73 11.15 -1.72
C GLU A 133 19.09 10.80 -3.07
N LEU A 134 18.04 11.53 -3.45
CA LEU A 134 17.20 11.16 -4.61
C LEU A 134 17.99 10.92 -5.90
N ASN A 135 18.94 11.80 -6.24
CA ASN A 135 19.72 11.65 -7.48
C ASN A 135 20.58 10.37 -7.47
N ALA A 136 21.21 10.06 -6.34
CA ALA A 136 21.98 8.83 -6.19
C ALA A 136 21.08 7.59 -6.24
N LEU A 137 19.85 7.69 -5.72
CA LEU A 137 18.86 6.62 -5.83
C LEU A 137 18.41 6.41 -7.28
N ILE A 138 18.18 7.49 -8.04
CA ILE A 138 17.86 7.42 -9.47
C ILE A 138 18.98 6.72 -10.23
N ASP A 139 20.23 7.12 -10.01
CA ASP A 139 21.39 6.51 -10.68
C ASP A 139 21.49 5.01 -10.37
N ARG A 140 21.26 4.61 -9.10
CA ARG A 140 21.26 3.18 -8.72
C ARG A 140 20.16 2.40 -9.42
N VAL A 141 18.95 2.95 -9.44
CA VAL A 141 17.79 2.28 -10.07
C VAL A 141 17.99 2.15 -11.58
N ASP A 142 18.59 3.14 -12.22
CA ASP A 142 18.85 3.11 -13.67
C ASP A 142 19.84 1.99 -14.08
N GLU A 143 20.68 1.50 -13.16
CA GLU A 143 21.61 0.38 -13.39
C GLU A 143 21.01 -1.02 -13.16
N ILE A 144 19.80 -1.13 -12.61
CA ILE A 144 19.15 -2.42 -12.32
C ILE A 144 18.69 -3.09 -13.60
N GLU A 145 18.87 -4.41 -13.67
CA GLU A 145 18.40 -5.30 -14.73
C GLU A 145 17.17 -6.08 -14.23
N PRO A 146 15.96 -5.51 -14.34
CA PRO A 146 14.75 -6.13 -13.80
C PRO A 146 14.52 -7.49 -14.42
N LEU A 147 14.44 -8.51 -13.56
CA LEU A 147 14.26 -9.92 -13.93
C LEU A 147 15.31 -10.43 -14.95
N GLY A 148 16.55 -9.93 -14.86
CA GLY A 148 17.67 -10.34 -15.72
C GLY A 148 17.55 -9.89 -17.18
N ARG A 149 16.77 -8.83 -17.44
CA ARG A 149 16.62 -8.22 -18.77
C ARG A 149 17.75 -7.22 -19.04
N LYS A 150 17.42 -6.07 -19.64
CA LYS A 150 18.35 -4.94 -19.87
C LYS A 150 18.28 -3.99 -18.69
N LYS A 151 19.33 -3.19 -18.53
CA LYS A 151 19.33 -2.10 -17.54
C LYS A 151 18.23 -1.11 -17.84
N ILE A 152 17.62 -0.56 -16.79
CA ILE A 152 16.52 0.41 -16.91
C ILE A 152 16.92 1.63 -17.76
N LYS A 153 18.15 2.13 -17.62
CA LYS A 153 18.65 3.25 -18.43
C LYS A 153 18.73 2.96 -19.93
N ASP A 154 18.85 1.70 -20.30
CA ASP A 154 19.00 1.24 -21.68
C ASP A 154 17.63 0.93 -22.34
N LEU A 155 16.53 1.01 -21.58
CA LEU A 155 15.17 0.84 -22.07
C LEU A 155 14.67 2.11 -22.76
N LEU A 156 13.77 1.94 -23.73
CA LEU A 156 13.09 3.07 -24.36
C LEU A 156 12.03 3.65 -23.42
N ILE A 157 11.79 4.96 -23.49
CA ILE A 157 10.68 5.57 -22.76
C ILE A 157 9.35 4.92 -23.19
N GLY A 158 8.55 4.54 -22.20
CA GLY A 158 7.29 3.79 -22.37
C GLY A 158 7.47 2.27 -22.43
N GLU A 159 8.70 1.76 -22.42
CA GLU A 159 8.95 0.32 -22.36
C GLU A 159 8.56 -0.22 -20.99
N HIS A 160 7.87 -1.36 -21.00
CA HIS A 160 7.42 -2.04 -19.79
C HIS A 160 8.61 -2.63 -19.02
N ILE A 161 8.67 -2.38 -17.72
CA ILE A 161 9.76 -2.79 -16.82
C ILE A 161 9.32 -4.01 -16.02
N LEU A 162 8.29 -3.84 -15.20
CA LEU A 162 7.81 -4.83 -14.24
C LEU A 162 6.29 -4.80 -14.23
N SER A 163 5.70 -6.00 -14.16
CA SER A 163 4.26 -6.24 -14.08
C SER A 163 3.95 -6.92 -12.77
N LYS A 164 2.73 -6.73 -12.26
CA LYS A 164 2.25 -7.50 -11.10
C LYS A 164 2.43 -9.00 -11.31
N LEU A 165 2.86 -9.69 -10.25
CA LEU A 165 3.00 -11.14 -10.22
C LEU A 165 1.60 -11.77 -10.10
N SER A 166 1.32 -12.82 -10.88
CA SER A 166 0.07 -13.57 -10.71
C SER A 166 0.17 -14.56 -9.55
N ASP A 167 -0.96 -14.93 -8.94
CA ASP A 167 -1.01 -15.90 -7.84
C ASP A 167 -0.41 -17.27 -8.22
N LEU A 168 -0.54 -17.65 -9.49
CA LEU A 168 0.01 -18.90 -10.02
C LEU A 168 1.55 -18.87 -10.14
N GLU A 169 2.12 -17.68 -10.27
CA GLU A 169 3.56 -17.47 -10.38
C GLU A 169 4.19 -17.16 -9.02
N ALA A 170 3.39 -16.90 -7.99
CA ALA A 170 3.87 -16.57 -6.67
C ALA A 170 4.09 -17.83 -5.82
N ASP A 171 5.25 -17.89 -5.16
CA ASP A 171 5.53 -18.90 -4.14
C ASP A 171 4.97 -18.47 -2.78
N ARG A 172 4.74 -17.16 -2.59
CA ARG A 172 4.13 -16.53 -1.40
C ARG A 172 3.33 -15.29 -1.81
N VAL A 173 2.27 -15.00 -1.08
CA VAL A 173 1.38 -13.85 -1.35
C VAL A 173 1.14 -13.10 -0.05
N PHE A 174 1.02 -11.78 -0.12
CA PHE A 174 0.53 -11.00 1.01
C PHE A 174 -0.96 -11.28 1.17
N GLU A 175 -1.29 -12.00 2.23
CA GLU A 175 -2.64 -12.53 2.44
C GLU A 175 -3.48 -11.51 3.19
N ILE A 176 -4.61 -11.14 2.58
CA ILE A 176 -5.71 -10.39 3.18
C ILE A 176 -6.91 -11.32 3.05
N ASP A 177 -7.37 -11.89 4.17
CA ASP A 177 -8.59 -12.67 4.18
C ASP A 177 -9.84 -11.79 4.08
N ASP A 178 -11.00 -12.40 3.91
CA ASP A 178 -12.26 -11.67 3.73
C ASP A 178 -12.60 -10.77 4.95
N GLU A 179 -12.26 -11.22 6.17
CA GLU A 179 -12.50 -10.45 7.40
C GLU A 179 -11.64 -9.18 7.44
N TRP A 180 -10.36 -9.30 7.09
CA TRP A 180 -9.46 -8.17 6.94
C TRP A 180 -9.85 -7.27 5.77
N LEU A 181 -10.32 -7.84 4.66
CA LEU A 181 -10.71 -7.06 3.49
C LEU A 181 -11.85 -6.09 3.82
N GLU A 182 -12.91 -6.58 4.48
CA GLU A 182 -14.03 -5.74 4.95
C GLU A 182 -13.54 -4.68 5.95
N THR A 183 -12.66 -5.07 6.87
CA THR A 183 -12.07 -4.15 7.84
C THR A 183 -11.27 -3.04 7.15
N LEU A 184 -10.41 -3.40 6.21
CA LEU A 184 -9.55 -2.46 5.49
C LEU A 184 -10.35 -1.50 4.60
N ASP A 185 -11.37 -1.99 3.91
CA ASP A 185 -12.25 -1.15 3.09
C ASP A 185 -12.89 -0.04 3.93
N LEU A 186 -13.41 -0.42 5.11
CA LEU A 186 -13.95 0.52 6.09
C LEU A 186 -12.88 1.48 6.63
N LEU A 187 -11.72 0.98 7.06
CA LEU A 187 -10.67 1.82 7.67
C LEU A 187 -10.06 2.80 6.67
N LEU A 188 -9.94 2.40 5.41
CA LEU A 188 -9.45 3.25 4.33
C LEU A 188 -10.45 4.34 3.95
N ASN A 189 -11.74 4.19 4.27
CA ASN A 189 -12.77 5.19 4.06
C ASN A 189 -13.06 5.99 5.35
N LYS A 190 -12.55 7.23 5.40
CA LYS A 190 -12.68 8.09 6.57
C LYS A 190 -14.14 8.33 6.98
N GLU A 191 -15.02 8.65 6.03
CA GLU A 191 -16.41 9.01 6.31
C GLU A 191 -17.17 7.83 6.96
N GLU A 192 -16.96 6.62 6.44
CA GLU A 192 -17.59 5.42 6.96
C GLU A 192 -17.04 5.03 8.33
N TYR A 193 -15.71 5.11 8.51
CA TYR A 193 -15.08 4.87 9.80
C TYR A 193 -15.56 5.83 10.90
N GLU A 194 -15.62 7.13 10.60
CA GLU A 194 -16.10 8.14 11.55
C GLU A 194 -17.58 7.92 11.90
N SER A 195 -18.41 7.65 10.89
CA SER A 195 -19.84 7.35 11.08
C SER A 195 -20.06 6.14 12.00
N LEU A 196 -19.26 5.09 11.84
CA LEU A 196 -19.31 3.92 12.71
C LEU A 196 -18.89 4.25 14.14
N LYS A 197 -17.78 4.97 14.30
CA LYS A 197 -17.23 5.36 15.60
C LYS A 197 -18.22 6.20 16.41
N GLU A 198 -18.85 7.18 15.77
CA GLU A 198 -19.91 8.01 16.38
C GLU A 198 -21.13 7.17 16.80
N GLY A 199 -21.53 6.20 15.97
CA GLY A 199 -22.61 5.27 16.29
C GLY A 199 -22.30 4.40 17.52
N MET A 200 -21.07 3.89 17.61
CA MET A 200 -20.61 3.07 18.74
C MET A 200 -20.54 3.88 20.05
N GLU A 201 -20.05 5.12 20.00
CA GLU A 201 -20.05 6.01 21.16
C GLU A 201 -21.46 6.37 21.61
N SER A 202 -22.35 6.67 20.67
CA SER A 202 -23.77 6.96 20.96
C SER A 202 -24.48 5.77 21.63
N ALA A 203 -24.19 4.54 21.19
CA ALA A 203 -24.72 3.31 21.80
C ALA A 203 -24.15 3.05 23.21
N ARG A 204 -22.90 3.44 23.48
CA ARG A 204 -22.28 3.33 24.82
C ARG A 204 -22.84 4.36 25.81
N ILE A 205 -23.22 5.54 25.34
CA ILE A 205 -23.70 6.65 26.20
C ILE A 205 -25.20 6.55 26.47
N THR A 206 -25.98 5.87 25.62
CA THR A 206 -27.44 5.77 25.79
C THR A 206 -27.83 4.63 26.76
N PRO A 207 -28.34 4.91 27.97
CA PRO A 207 -28.81 3.87 28.87
C PRO A 207 -30.01 3.16 28.26
N SER A 208 -29.97 1.82 28.24
CA SER A 208 -31.07 0.99 27.76
C SER A 208 -32.35 1.32 28.54
N ARG A 209 -33.30 1.99 27.86
CA ARG A 209 -34.61 2.33 28.43
C ARG A 209 -35.37 1.01 28.60
N LYS A 210 -35.34 0.44 29.80
CA LYS A 210 -36.18 -0.71 30.14
C LYS A 210 -37.64 -0.34 29.85
N VAL A 211 -38.21 -0.93 28.81
CA VAL A 211 -39.64 -0.87 28.53
C VAL A 211 -40.33 -1.51 29.73
N THR A 212 -40.94 -0.68 30.57
CA THR A 212 -41.74 -1.15 31.69
C THR A 212 -43.08 -1.55 31.08
N THR A 213 -43.29 -2.85 30.89
CA THR A 213 -44.61 -3.42 30.61
C THR A 213 -45.46 -3.26 31.86
N ALA A 214 -46.10 -2.10 31.97
CA ALA A 214 -47.11 -1.81 32.98
C ALA A 214 -48.22 -0.98 32.33
N ASP A 215 -48.80 -1.51 31.24
CA ASP A 215 -50.08 -1.10 30.64
C ASP A 215 -50.64 -2.30 29.85
N LEU A 216 -50.87 -3.41 30.56
CA LEU A 216 -51.72 -4.54 30.13
C LEU A 216 -52.70 -4.86 31.25
#